data_AF-A0A914W215-F1
#
_entry.id   AF-A0A914W215-F1
#
_cell.length_a   1.000
_cell.length_b   1.000
_cell.length_c   1.000
_cell.angle_alpha   90.00
_cell.angle_beta   90.00
_cell.angle_gamma   90.00
#
_symmetry.space_group_name_H-M   'P 1'
#
loop_
_entity.id
_entity.type
_entity.pdbx_description
1 polymer ?
#
loop_
_entity_poly.entity_id
_entity_poly.type
_entity_poly.pdbx_seq_one_letter_code
_entity_poly.pdbx_strand_id
1 'polypeptide(L)'
;MLSNFGNVLPDLNLWWNVAYSELIENMRQRDDLAYSQMLERIRIGSPSQADVDALRERQIIKTNAPTTDADWLQLAVGEFQRLREEHLQERSQLQTQPLALFPKHTKVNQFNVDLLRLANQKIEVIMAEDCEMLREKIKRTKKGKQKPSPRKWNKTTEPLKSYTKSSILCQTGDRIGALARKLSFQ
;
A
#
# COMPACT_ATOMS: atom_id res chain seq x y z
N MET A 1 32.44 9.17 43.16
CA MET A 1 32.22 7.77 42.73
C MET A 1 30.77 7.64 42.29
N LEU A 2 30.51 7.78 41.00
CA LEU A 2 29.17 7.55 40.44
C LEU A 2 29.04 6.05 40.20
N SER A 3 28.11 5.47 40.95
CA SER A 3 27.75 4.07 40.97
C SER A 3 27.42 3.57 39.56
N ASN A 4 28.02 2.43 39.24
CA ASN A 4 27.70 1.58 38.12
C ASN A 4 26.18 1.42 37.98
N PHE A 5 25.57 2.07 36.99
CA PHE A 5 24.39 1.50 36.33
C PHE A 5 24.88 0.31 35.51
N GLY A 6 25.20 -0.75 36.26
CA GLY A 6 25.54 -2.04 35.72
C GLY A 6 24.41 -2.52 34.83
N ASN A 7 24.80 -3.06 33.68
CA ASN A 7 24.10 -4.09 32.93
C ASN A 7 22.80 -4.54 33.61
N VAL A 8 21.70 -3.89 33.23
CA VAL A 8 20.37 -4.43 33.46
C VAL A 8 20.38 -5.78 32.77
N LEU A 9 20.28 -6.83 33.58
CA LEU A 9 20.39 -8.25 33.24
C LEU A 9 19.98 -8.54 31.78
N PRO A 10 20.92 -8.89 30.88
CA PRO A 10 20.62 -9.14 29.47
C PRO A 10 19.65 -10.32 29.25
N ASP A 11 19.41 -11.12 30.29
CA ASP A 11 18.53 -12.30 30.28
C ASP A 11 17.18 -12.08 30.99
N LEU A 12 16.83 -10.85 31.40
CA LEU A 12 15.55 -10.58 32.05
C LEU A 12 14.43 -10.53 31.00
N ASN A 13 13.75 -11.66 30.80
CA ASN A 13 12.52 -11.71 30.03
C ASN A 13 11.37 -11.06 30.83
N LEU A 14 11.14 -9.77 30.58
CA LEU A 14 10.08 -8.99 31.22
C LEU A 14 8.67 -9.55 30.97
N TRP A 15 8.48 -10.34 29.90
CA TRP A 15 7.18 -10.91 29.56
C TRP A 15 6.68 -11.93 30.58
N TRP A 16 7.57 -12.58 31.36
CA TRP A 16 7.15 -13.51 32.41
C TRP A 16 6.45 -12.84 33.59
N ASN A 17 6.65 -11.53 33.77
CA ASN A 17 6.03 -10.77 34.85
C ASN A 17 4.71 -10.12 34.43
N VAL A 18 4.26 -10.34 33.19
CA VAL A 18 3.02 -9.77 32.68
C VAL A 18 1.90 -10.79 32.85
N ALA A 19 0.86 -10.41 33.59
CA ALA A 19 -0.37 -11.20 33.64
C ALA A 19 -1.05 -11.17 32.26
N TYR A 20 -1.30 -12.35 31.70
CA TYR A 20 -2.08 -12.51 30.48
C TYR A 20 -3.55 -12.72 30.84
N SER A 21 -4.44 -12.01 30.16
CA SER A 21 -5.89 -12.24 30.23
C SER A 21 -6.44 -12.07 28.83
N GLU A 22 -7.15 -13.09 28.34
CA GLU A 22 -7.74 -13.06 27.00
C GLU A 22 -9.17 -12.53 27.04
N LEU A 23 -9.46 -11.60 26.13
CA LEU A 23 -10.83 -11.17 25.88
C LEU A 23 -11.49 -12.20 24.96
N ILE A 24 -12.47 -12.93 25.51
CA ILE A 24 -13.16 -14.02 24.81
C ILE A 24 -14.36 -13.49 24.01
N GLU A 25 -15.02 -12.43 24.50
CA GLU A 25 -16.24 -11.92 23.88
C GLU A 25 -15.96 -10.92 22.76
N ASN A 26 -16.47 -11.22 21.56
CA ASN A 26 -16.34 -10.36 20.39
C ASN A 26 -17.52 -9.39 20.27
N MET A 27 -17.30 -8.14 20.66
CA MET A 27 -18.30 -7.08 20.59
C MET A 27 -18.46 -6.43 19.21
N ARG A 28 -17.56 -6.70 18.25
CA ARG A 28 -17.58 -6.07 16.91
C ARG A 28 -18.63 -6.68 16.00
N GLN A 29 -18.88 -7.97 16.14
CA GLN A 29 -19.86 -8.75 15.37
C GLN A 29 -21.00 -9.25 16.25
N ARG A 30 -21.40 -8.48 17.28
CA ARG A 30 -22.37 -8.92 18.30
C ARG A 30 -23.70 -9.44 17.72
N ASP A 31 -24.14 -8.85 16.61
CA ASP A 31 -25.45 -9.12 16.00
C ASP A 31 -25.39 -10.30 15.01
N ASP A 32 -24.20 -10.84 14.72
CA ASP A 32 -23.99 -11.97 13.80
C ASP A 32 -23.03 -13.00 14.42
N LEU A 33 -23.61 -13.90 15.23
CA LEU A 33 -22.87 -14.97 15.90
C LEU A 33 -22.20 -15.94 14.90
N ALA A 34 -22.88 -16.25 13.79
CA ALA A 34 -22.36 -17.16 12.77
C ALA A 34 -21.09 -16.59 12.12
N TYR A 35 -21.09 -15.29 11.80
CA TYR A 35 -19.93 -14.59 11.28
C TYR A 35 -18.80 -14.49 12.31
N SER A 36 -19.12 -14.19 13.58
CA SER A 36 -18.13 -14.18 14.66
C SER A 36 -17.40 -15.54 14.80
N GLN A 37 -18.15 -16.64 14.82
CA GLN A 37 -17.59 -17.99 14.94
C GLN A 37 -16.77 -18.38 13.70
N MET A 38 -17.18 -17.97 12.50
CA MET A 38 -16.38 -18.16 11.29
C MET A 38 -15.04 -17.43 11.40
N LEU A 39 -15.02 -16.17 11.87
CA LEU A 39 -13.78 -15.42 12.06
C LEU A 39 -12.85 -16.05 13.10
N GLU A 40 -13.41 -16.63 14.17
CA GLU A 40 -12.65 -17.37 15.17
C GLU A 40 -11.97 -18.61 14.56
N ARG A 41 -12.69 -19.41 13.77
CA ARG A 41 -12.13 -20.57 13.05
C ARG A 41 -11.03 -20.17 12.07
N ILE A 42 -11.20 -19.04 11.38
CA ILE A 42 -10.15 -18.49 10.49
C ILE A 42 -8.92 -18.09 11.30
N ARG A 43 -9.09 -17.45 12.48
CA ARG A 43 -7.97 -17.04 13.36
C ARG A 43 -7.12 -18.23 13.82
N ILE A 44 -7.74 -19.35 14.17
CA ILE A 44 -7.03 -20.56 14.62
C ILE A 44 -6.55 -21.45 13.45
N GLY A 45 -6.89 -21.09 12.21
CA GLY A 45 -6.45 -21.80 11.01
C GLY A 45 -7.25 -23.07 10.69
N SER A 46 -8.47 -23.21 11.19
CA SER A 46 -9.35 -24.37 10.95
C SER A 46 -10.72 -23.99 10.36
N PRO A 47 -10.77 -23.24 9.23
CA PRO A 47 -12.03 -22.94 8.57
C PRO A 47 -12.69 -24.23 8.04
N SER A 48 -14.01 -24.32 8.19
CA SER A 48 -14.81 -25.39 7.58
C SER A 48 -15.04 -25.12 6.09
N GLN A 49 -15.47 -26.13 5.34
CA GLN A 49 -15.83 -25.95 3.93
C GLN A 49 -16.99 -24.94 3.75
N ALA A 50 -17.97 -24.98 4.66
CA ALA A 50 -19.07 -24.01 4.67
C ALA A 50 -18.58 -22.57 4.86
N ASP A 51 -17.53 -22.35 5.66
CA ASP A 51 -16.92 -21.01 5.82
C ASP A 51 -16.28 -20.53 4.53
N VAL A 52 -15.56 -21.42 3.83
CA VAL A 52 -14.93 -21.11 2.55
C VAL A 52 -15.99 -20.75 1.51
N ASP A 53 -17.09 -21.49 1.47
CA ASP A 53 -18.17 -21.25 0.52
C ASP A 53 -18.91 -19.94 0.84
N ALA A 54 -19.18 -19.66 2.12
CA ALA A 54 -19.73 -18.37 2.55
C ALA A 54 -18.82 -17.17 2.19
N LEU A 55 -17.50 -17.34 2.25
CA LEU A 55 -16.55 -16.32 1.80
C LEU A 55 -16.52 -16.18 0.27
N ARG A 56 -16.68 -17.28 -0.47
CA ARG A 56 -16.74 -17.28 -1.94
C ARG A 56 -17.99 -16.59 -2.47
N GLU A 57 -19.14 -16.78 -1.82
CA GLU A 57 -20.39 -16.08 -2.16
C GLU A 57 -20.26 -14.56 -2.06
N ARG A 58 -19.38 -14.08 -1.16
CA ARG A 58 -19.09 -12.65 -0.97
C ARG A 58 -18.03 -12.11 -1.92
N GLN A 59 -17.47 -12.94 -2.81
CA GLN A 59 -16.49 -12.48 -3.78
C GLN A 59 -17.16 -11.65 -4.87
N ILE A 60 -16.50 -10.57 -5.26
CA ILE A 60 -16.85 -9.82 -6.46
C ILE A 60 -16.35 -10.63 -7.66
N ILE A 61 -17.27 -11.26 -8.38
CA ILE A 61 -16.96 -12.06 -9.58
C ILE A 61 -17.18 -11.20 -10.82
N LYS A 62 -16.17 -11.13 -11.71
CA LYS A 62 -16.27 -10.49 -13.03
C LYS A 62 -16.73 -11.52 -14.06
N THR A 63 -17.60 -11.13 -14.99
CA THR A 63 -17.99 -11.94 -16.16
C THR A 63 -16.84 -12.21 -17.14
N ASN A 64 -15.83 -11.35 -17.17
CA ASN A 64 -14.59 -11.53 -17.94
C ASN A 64 -13.41 -11.61 -16.98
N ALA A 65 -12.62 -12.68 -17.04
CA ALA A 65 -11.49 -12.86 -16.12
C ALA A 65 -10.50 -11.68 -16.25
N PRO A 66 -10.27 -10.89 -15.19
CA PRO A 66 -9.21 -9.87 -15.19
C PRO A 66 -7.85 -10.57 -15.31
N THR A 67 -7.14 -10.25 -16.40
CA THR A 67 -5.87 -10.90 -16.75
C THR A 67 -4.70 -10.25 -16.02
N THR A 68 -4.84 -8.97 -15.62
CA THR A 68 -3.78 -8.21 -14.97
C THR A 68 -4.19 -7.66 -13.61
N ASP A 69 -3.16 -7.42 -12.80
CA ASP A 69 -3.21 -6.72 -11.53
C ASP A 69 -3.84 -5.31 -11.59
N ALA A 70 -3.83 -4.68 -12.77
CA ALA A 70 -4.47 -3.38 -13.00
C ALA A 70 -5.97 -3.53 -13.23
N ASP A 71 -6.39 -4.59 -13.94
CA ASP A 71 -7.80 -4.89 -14.22
C ASP A 71 -8.57 -5.20 -12.94
N TRP A 72 -7.93 -5.92 -12.00
CA TRP A 72 -8.49 -6.17 -10.66
C TRP A 72 -8.71 -4.88 -9.88
N LEU A 73 -7.77 -3.93 -9.99
CA LEU A 73 -7.85 -2.67 -9.26
C LEU A 73 -8.97 -1.78 -9.83
N GLN A 74 -9.10 -1.71 -11.14
CA GLN A 74 -10.20 -0.98 -11.80
C GLN A 74 -11.56 -1.55 -11.42
N LEU A 75 -11.68 -2.88 -11.37
CA LEU A 75 -12.90 -3.53 -10.89
C LEU A 75 -13.20 -3.17 -9.42
N ALA A 76 -12.19 -3.20 -8.55
CA ALA A 76 -12.37 -2.80 -7.15
C ALA A 76 -12.85 -1.35 -7.02
N VAL A 77 -12.34 -0.46 -7.86
CA VAL A 77 -12.77 0.95 -7.91
C VAL A 77 -14.24 1.07 -8.32
N GLY A 78 -14.67 0.36 -9.36
CA GLY A 78 -16.06 0.37 -9.82
C GLY A 78 -17.03 -0.17 -8.77
N GLU A 79 -16.72 -1.31 -8.15
CA GLU A 79 -17.56 -1.87 -7.08
C GLU A 79 -17.62 -0.98 -5.85
N PHE A 80 -16.51 -0.35 -5.48
CA PHE A 80 -16.49 0.60 -4.38
C PHE A 80 -17.46 1.77 -4.63
N GLN A 81 -17.54 2.27 -5.86
CA GLN A 81 -18.48 3.31 -6.23
C GLN A 81 -19.93 2.82 -6.18
N ARG A 82 -20.22 1.63 -6.73
CA ARG A 82 -21.55 1.02 -6.66
C ARG A 82 -22.03 0.88 -5.21
N LEU A 83 -21.21 0.28 -4.34
CA LEU A 83 -21.54 0.13 -2.90
C LEU A 83 -21.73 1.47 -2.21
N ARG A 84 -20.92 2.47 -2.56
CA ARG A 84 -21.06 3.82 -2.02
C ARG A 84 -22.40 4.44 -2.44
N GLU A 85 -22.81 4.27 -3.68
CA GLU A 85 -24.09 4.79 -4.20
C GLU A 85 -25.30 4.08 -3.57
N GLU A 86 -25.27 2.75 -3.43
CA GLU A 86 -26.31 1.97 -2.74
C GLU A 86 -26.48 2.43 -1.29
N HIS A 87 -25.38 2.54 -0.54
CA HIS A 87 -25.43 3.06 0.84
C HIS A 87 -25.89 4.52 0.94
N LEU A 88 -25.75 5.32 -0.13
CA LEU A 88 -26.29 6.69 -0.16
C LEU A 88 -27.81 6.71 -0.34
N GLN A 89 -28.38 5.73 -1.05
CA GLN A 89 -29.81 5.62 -1.29
C GLN A 89 -30.58 5.08 -0.07
N GLU A 90 -29.99 4.19 0.71
CA GLU A 90 -30.61 3.55 1.89
C GLU A 90 -30.67 4.45 3.15
N ARG A 91 -30.36 5.74 3.02
CA ARG A 91 -30.14 6.64 4.17
C ARG A 91 -31.38 6.83 5.05
N SER A 92 -31.33 6.24 6.23
CA SER A 92 -31.88 6.87 7.44
C SER A 92 -30.98 6.75 8.68
N GLN A 93 -30.07 5.78 8.82
CA GLN A 93 -29.29 5.67 10.06
C GLN A 93 -27.83 5.22 9.80
N LEU A 94 -26.90 6.12 10.13
CA LEU A 94 -25.43 5.96 10.16
C LEU A 94 -24.69 5.99 8.81
N GLN A 95 -23.97 7.11 8.58
CA GLN A 95 -23.08 7.33 7.45
C GLN A 95 -21.79 6.49 7.58
N THR A 96 -21.81 5.22 7.20
CA THR A 96 -20.56 4.46 7.03
C THR A 96 -20.20 4.40 5.55
N GLN A 97 -19.25 5.24 5.13
CA GLN A 97 -18.63 5.08 3.82
C GLN A 97 -17.90 3.72 3.80
N PRO A 98 -17.99 2.96 2.69
CA PRO A 98 -17.25 1.72 2.58
C PRO A 98 -15.73 1.97 2.67
N LEU A 99 -15.00 1.00 3.18
CA LEU A 99 -13.53 1.01 3.25
C LEU A 99 -12.98 -0.12 2.39
N ALA A 100 -12.03 0.20 1.50
CA ALA A 100 -11.31 -0.79 0.71
C ALA A 100 -9.93 -1.06 1.32
N LEU A 101 -9.63 -2.33 1.59
CA LEU A 101 -8.35 -2.76 2.17
C LEU A 101 -7.52 -3.49 1.12
N PHE A 102 -6.23 -3.14 1.04
CA PHE A 102 -5.28 -3.75 0.10
C PHE A 102 -4.02 -4.18 0.83
N PRO A 103 -3.36 -5.28 0.38
CA PRO A 103 -2.17 -5.81 1.05
C PRO A 103 -0.91 -4.95 0.88
N LYS A 104 -0.87 -4.06 -0.13
CA LYS A 104 0.30 -3.23 -0.44
C LYS A 104 -0.07 -1.76 -0.53
N HIS A 105 0.76 -0.89 0.06
CA HIS A 105 0.58 0.56 -0.02
C HIS A 105 0.54 1.09 -1.47
N THR A 106 1.29 0.46 -2.38
CA THR A 106 1.30 0.85 -3.80
C THR A 106 -0.08 0.69 -4.44
N LYS A 107 -0.83 -0.35 -4.05
CA LYS A 107 -2.20 -0.61 -4.51
C LYS A 107 -3.18 0.36 -3.87
N VAL A 108 -3.03 0.66 -2.57
CA VAL A 108 -3.81 1.70 -1.88
C VAL A 108 -3.67 3.05 -2.58
N ASN A 109 -2.44 3.47 -2.87
CA ASN A 109 -2.18 4.75 -3.54
C ASN A 109 -2.81 4.80 -4.94
N GLN A 110 -2.63 3.74 -5.73
CA GLN A 110 -3.20 3.66 -7.07
C GLN A 110 -4.74 3.68 -7.02
N PHE A 111 -5.35 2.90 -6.12
CA PHE A 111 -6.79 2.88 -5.90
C PHE A 111 -7.35 4.26 -5.53
N ASN A 112 -6.71 4.94 -4.57
CA ASN A 112 -7.14 6.27 -4.12
C ASN A 112 -7.02 7.31 -5.25
N VAL A 113 -5.93 7.27 -6.03
CA VAL A 113 -5.76 8.15 -7.19
C VAL A 113 -6.84 7.90 -8.24
N ASP A 114 -7.16 6.64 -8.53
CA ASP A 114 -8.19 6.30 -9.52
C ASP A 114 -9.59 6.70 -9.04
N LEU A 115 -9.89 6.58 -7.75
CA LEU A 115 -11.13 7.11 -7.16
C LEU A 115 -11.22 8.64 -7.28
N LEU A 116 -10.14 9.38 -6.99
CA LEU A 116 -10.12 10.84 -7.13
C LEU A 116 -10.32 11.29 -8.58
N ARG A 117 -9.74 10.55 -9.54
CA ARG A 117 -9.95 10.79 -10.97
C ARG A 117 -11.40 10.60 -11.38
N LEU A 118 -12.04 9.53 -10.92
CA LEU A 118 -13.44 9.28 -11.25
C LEU A 118 -14.39 10.28 -10.59
N ALA A 119 -14.05 10.77 -9.39
CA ALA A 119 -14.82 11.83 -8.73
C ALA A 119 -14.71 13.20 -9.43
N ASN A 120 -13.93 13.29 -10.53
CA ASN A 120 -13.62 14.51 -11.27
C ASN A 120 -13.13 15.65 -10.35
N GLN A 121 -12.43 15.29 -9.27
CA GLN A 121 -11.89 16.24 -8.31
C GLN A 121 -10.51 16.73 -8.78
N LYS A 122 -10.22 18.01 -8.53
CA LYS A 122 -8.90 18.58 -8.81
C LYS A 122 -7.87 17.92 -7.88
N ILE A 123 -6.96 17.14 -8.45
CA ILE A 123 -5.86 16.53 -7.69
C ILE A 123 -4.76 17.56 -7.53
N GLU A 124 -4.59 18.07 -6.30
CA GLU A 124 -3.46 18.91 -5.94
C GLU A 124 -2.33 18.06 -5.34
N VAL A 125 -1.14 18.18 -5.92
CA VAL A 125 0.04 17.47 -5.44
C VAL A 125 0.80 18.38 -4.48
N ILE A 126 0.70 18.07 -3.18
CA ILE A 126 1.48 18.74 -2.14
C ILE A 126 2.79 17.98 -1.99
N MET A 127 3.91 18.65 -2.28
CA MET A 127 5.23 18.06 -2.13
C MET A 127 5.67 18.15 -0.67
N ALA A 128 6.29 17.08 -0.15
CA ALA A 128 6.95 17.14 1.15
C ALA A 128 8.19 18.04 1.07
N GLU A 129 8.43 18.85 2.11
CA GLU A 129 9.56 19.79 2.19
C GLU A 129 10.92 19.11 1.97
N ASP A 130 11.10 17.90 2.51
CA ASP A 130 12.33 17.12 2.34
C ASP A 130 12.60 16.73 0.88
N CYS A 131 11.54 16.54 0.08
CA CYS A 131 11.66 16.25 -1.35
C CYS A 131 12.04 17.50 -2.16
N GLU A 132 11.66 18.71 -1.72
CA GLU A 132 12.08 19.96 -2.36
C GLU A 132 13.59 20.17 -2.22
N MET A 133 14.13 19.94 -1.02
CA MET A 133 15.57 20.04 -0.75
C MET A 133 16.39 19.06 -1.60
N LEU A 134 15.89 17.83 -1.79
CA LEU A 134 16.54 16.84 -2.67
C LEU A 134 16.50 17.28 -4.14
N ARG A 135 15.38 17.84 -4.60
CA ARG A 135 15.26 18.35 -5.98
C ARG A 135 16.20 19.52 -6.23
N GLU A 136 16.37 20.42 -5.28
CA GLU A 136 17.34 21.50 -5.35
C GLU A 136 18.78 20.97 -5.40
N LYS A 137 19.14 20.00 -4.55
CA LYS A 137 20.46 19.36 -4.56
C LYS A 137 20.74 18.67 -5.91
N ILE A 138 19.75 18.00 -6.52
CA ILE A 138 19.86 17.40 -7.85
C ILE A 138 20.03 18.46 -8.96
N LYS A 139 19.32 19.59 -8.87
CA LYS A 139 19.48 20.71 -9.82
C LYS A 139 20.86 21.35 -9.74
N ARG A 140 21.38 21.56 -8.53
CA ARG A 140 22.73 22.14 -8.28
C ARG A 140 23.84 21.22 -8.80
N THR A 141 23.73 19.91 -8.57
CA THR A 141 24.70 18.91 -9.07
C THR A 141 24.67 18.72 -10.59
N LYS A 142 23.54 19.01 -11.27
CA LYS A 142 23.47 19.01 -12.74
C LYS A 142 24.09 20.27 -13.37
N LYS A 143 24.00 21.44 -12.71
CA LYS A 143 24.64 22.68 -13.18
C LYS A 143 26.17 22.66 -13.06
N GLY A 144 26.74 21.87 -12.15
CA GLY A 144 28.19 21.77 -11.92
C GLY A 144 28.93 20.73 -12.77
N LYS A 145 28.24 19.93 -13.59
CA LYS A 145 28.90 18.95 -14.47
C LYS A 145 29.36 19.63 -15.76
N GLN A 146 30.55 20.21 -15.75
CA GLN A 146 31.32 20.39 -16.98
C GLN A 146 31.37 19.04 -17.72
N LYS A 147 31.13 19.05 -19.04
CA LYS A 147 31.29 17.86 -19.88
C LYS A 147 32.68 17.28 -19.59
N PRO A 148 32.81 16.01 -19.19
CA PRO A 148 34.14 15.41 -19.10
C PRO A 148 34.76 15.49 -20.49
N SER A 149 36.01 15.98 -20.58
CA SER A 149 36.77 15.93 -21.82
C SER A 149 36.80 14.48 -22.33
N PRO A 150 36.80 14.26 -23.66
CA PRO A 150 36.78 12.90 -24.19
C PRO A 150 38.09 12.21 -23.83
N ARG A 151 38.09 11.44 -22.73
CA ARG A 151 39.19 10.53 -22.40
C ARG A 151 39.18 9.42 -23.45
N LYS A 152 40.25 9.33 -24.23
CA LYS A 152 40.53 8.16 -25.08
C LYS A 152 40.65 6.93 -24.17
N TRP A 153 39.73 5.99 -24.32
CA TRP A 153 39.76 4.71 -23.61
C TRP A 153 40.71 3.76 -24.33
N ASN A 154 41.81 3.39 -23.68
CA ASN A 154 42.54 2.17 -24.04
C ASN A 154 41.75 1.00 -23.46
N LYS A 155 41.38 0.04 -24.33
CA LYS A 155 40.69 -1.19 -23.96
C LYS A 155 41.65 -2.07 -23.18
N THR A 156 41.41 -2.24 -21.89
CA THR A 156 41.91 -3.38 -21.13
C THR A 156 40.72 -4.06 -20.45
N THR A 157 40.52 -5.31 -20.84
CA THR A 157 39.46 -6.21 -20.44
C THR A 157 39.70 -6.72 -19.02
N GLU A 158 38.88 -6.29 -18.06
CA GLU A 158 38.54 -7.08 -16.88
C GLU A 158 37.07 -6.85 -16.49
N PRO A 159 36.30 -7.89 -16.12
CA PRO A 159 34.91 -7.74 -15.74
C PRO A 159 34.82 -7.23 -14.30
N LEU A 160 34.72 -5.92 -14.13
CA LEU A 160 34.33 -5.31 -12.87
C LEU A 160 32.88 -5.72 -12.54
N LYS A 161 32.77 -6.61 -11.55
CA LYS A 161 31.54 -7.03 -10.88
C LYS A 161 30.57 -5.87 -10.74
N SER A 162 29.37 -6.03 -11.29
CA SER A 162 28.28 -5.07 -11.17
C SER A 162 27.89 -4.89 -9.72
N TYR A 163 28.40 -3.85 -9.07
CA TYR A 163 27.80 -3.33 -7.85
C TYR A 163 26.43 -2.77 -8.23
N THR A 164 25.39 -3.49 -7.80
CA THR A 164 24.01 -3.03 -7.78
C THR A 164 23.95 -1.70 -7.02
N LYS A 165 23.73 -0.63 -7.78
CA LYS A 165 23.46 0.69 -7.24
C LYS A 165 22.25 0.58 -6.33
N SER A 166 22.47 0.79 -5.04
CA SER A 166 21.48 0.87 -3.99
C SER A 166 20.31 1.73 -4.47
N SER A 167 19.16 1.09 -4.63
CA SER A 167 17.90 1.73 -4.96
C SER A 167 17.41 2.51 -3.75
N ILE A 168 17.93 3.73 -3.53
CA ILE A 168 17.14 4.76 -2.84
C ILE A 168 16.20 5.32 -3.90
N LEU A 169 15.19 4.52 -4.18
CA LEU A 169 14.11 4.82 -5.07
C LEU A 169 13.13 5.68 -4.26
N CYS A 170 13.33 6.99 -4.30
CA CYS A 170 12.21 7.91 -4.18
C CYS A 170 11.35 7.74 -5.45
N GLN A 171 10.65 6.61 -5.53
CA GLN A 171 9.56 6.38 -6.48
C GLN A 171 8.29 6.65 -5.68
N THR A 172 7.53 7.68 -6.00
CA THR A 172 6.67 7.63 -7.18
C THR A 172 6.19 9.02 -7.56
N GLY A 173 6.40 9.38 -8.83
CA GLY A 173 5.87 10.61 -9.45
C GLY A 173 6.32 10.73 -10.90
N ASP A 174 7.55 10.32 -11.21
CA ASP A 174 8.18 10.61 -12.51
C ASP A 174 7.80 9.65 -13.66
N ARG A 175 6.94 8.65 -13.46
CA ARG A 175 6.45 7.78 -14.56
C ARG A 175 5.06 8.11 -15.10
N ILE A 176 4.31 9.00 -14.46
CA ILE A 176 2.96 9.38 -14.95
C ILE A 176 3.06 10.45 -16.07
N GLY A 177 4.11 11.28 -16.08
CA GLY A 177 4.27 12.35 -17.07
C GLY A 177 4.76 11.94 -18.47
N ALA A 178 5.15 10.67 -18.67
CA ALA A 178 5.69 10.19 -19.95
C ALA A 178 4.66 9.48 -20.85
N LEU A 179 3.59 8.91 -20.27
CA LEU A 179 2.51 8.27 -21.07
C LEU A 179 1.39 9.25 -21.46
N ALA A 180 1.19 10.34 -20.71
CA ALA A 180 0.16 11.34 -21.03
C ALA A 180 0.48 12.22 -22.27
N ARG A 181 1.65 12.04 -22.91
CA ARG A 181 2.04 12.79 -24.12
C ARG A 181 1.87 12.04 -25.44
N LYS A 182 1.27 10.84 -25.43
CA LYS A 182 1.05 10.05 -26.66
C LYS A 182 -0.40 9.69 -26.98
N LEU A 183 -1.37 10.19 -26.21
CA LEU A 183 -2.80 10.07 -26.52
C LEU A 183 -3.40 11.47 -26.69
N SER A 184 -2.88 12.20 -27.67
CA SER A 184 -3.63 13.28 -28.31
C SER A 184 -4.56 12.61 -29.33
N PHE A 185 -5.86 12.68 -29.05
CA PHE A 185 -6.94 12.30 -29.95
C PHE A 185 -6.77 12.94 -31.34
N GLN A 186 -6.95 12.12 -32.38
CA GLN A 186 -7.65 12.52 -33.61
C GLN A 186 -9.09 12.05 -33.48
#